data_AF-A0A410QGA2-F1
#
_entry.id   AF-A0A410QGA2-F1
#
_cell.length_a   1.000
_cell.length_b   1.000
_cell.length_c   1.000
_cell.angle_alpha   90.00
_cell.angle_beta   90.00
_cell.angle_gamma   90.00
#
_symmetry.space_group_name_H-M   'P 1'
#
loop_
_entity.id
_entity.type
_entity.pdbx_description
1 polymer ?
#
loop_
_entity_poly.entity_id
_entity_poly.type
_entity_poly.pdbx_seq_one_letter_code
_entity_poly.pdbx_strand_id
1 'polypeptide(L)'
;MINAEKKKALLELLKTNTGLVESYYFTLEQIGDLKTNYIDYMTTAPIDVNTELKRLVGANYDLCTALLTMLLREDHFSNGEFEIRYEQGQVTPIIKKMLELL
;
A
#
# COMPACT_ATOMS: atom_id res chain seq x y z
N MET A 1 -9.67 15.20 -2.34
CA MET A 1 -10.08 14.38 -3.50
C MET A 1 -11.33 13.60 -3.14
N ILE A 2 -12.32 13.50 -4.02
CA ILE A 2 -13.56 12.72 -3.74
C ILE A 2 -13.32 11.22 -3.96
N ASN A 3 -14.08 10.35 -3.30
CA ASN A 3 -13.89 8.88 -3.40
C ASN A 3 -13.90 8.35 -4.84
N ALA A 4 -14.68 8.95 -5.73
CA ALA A 4 -14.72 8.57 -7.15
C ALA A 4 -13.37 8.76 -7.87
N GLU A 5 -12.67 9.85 -7.58
CA GLU A 5 -11.34 10.14 -8.13
C GLU A 5 -10.29 9.18 -7.57
N LYS A 6 -10.38 8.86 -6.26
CA LYS A 6 -9.52 7.87 -5.59
C LYS A 6 -9.68 6.50 -6.24
N LYS A 7 -10.92 6.04 -6.40
CA LYS A 7 -11.23 4.77 -7.06
C LYS A 7 -10.67 4.72 -8.47
N LYS A 8 -10.82 5.79 -9.24
CA LYS A 8 -10.27 5.86 -10.59
C LYS A 8 -8.75 5.69 -10.60
N ALA A 9 -8.03 6.43 -9.76
CA ALA A 9 -6.56 6.33 -9.68
C ALA A 9 -6.10 4.92 -9.28
N LEU A 10 -6.74 4.31 -8.27
CA LEU A 10 -6.40 2.95 -7.82
C LEU A 10 -6.74 1.87 -8.87
N LEU A 11 -7.84 2.04 -9.62
CA LEU A 11 -8.18 1.13 -10.73
C LEU A 11 -7.17 1.23 -11.87
N GLU A 12 -6.71 2.44 -12.21
CA GLU A 12 -5.66 2.61 -13.22
C GLU A 12 -4.35 1.98 -12.75
N LEU A 13 -3.95 2.22 -11.49
CA LEU A 13 -2.77 1.57 -10.90
C LEU A 13 -2.84 0.04 -10.98
N LEU A 14 -4.02 -0.57 -10.75
CA LEU A 14 -4.21 -2.02 -10.90
C LEU A 14 -4.11 -2.50 -12.36
N LYS A 15 -4.58 -1.71 -13.33
CA LYS A 15 -4.50 -2.07 -14.76
C LYS A 15 -3.08 -2.00 -15.29
N THR A 16 -2.32 -1.00 -14.84
CA THR A 16 -0.93 -0.78 -15.23
C THR A 16 0.04 -1.35 -14.20
N ASN A 17 -0.41 -2.33 -13.42
CA ASN A 17 0.35 -2.81 -12.27
C ASN A 17 1.59 -3.59 -12.71
N THR A 18 2.76 -2.97 -12.54
CA THR A 18 4.06 -3.53 -12.92
C THR A 18 4.95 -3.81 -11.72
N GLY A 19 4.49 -3.58 -10.50
CA GLY A 19 5.36 -3.62 -9.31
C GLY A 19 6.34 -2.46 -9.21
N LEU A 20 6.29 -1.49 -10.15
CA LEU A 20 7.17 -0.33 -10.14
C LEU A 20 6.83 0.59 -8.95
N VAL A 21 7.72 0.61 -7.95
CA VAL A 21 7.62 1.41 -6.71
C VAL A 21 7.17 2.85 -6.96
N GLU A 22 7.74 3.52 -7.97
CA GLU A 22 7.43 4.92 -8.29
C GLU A 22 5.96 5.14 -8.62
N SER A 23 5.32 4.19 -9.31
CA SER A 23 3.89 4.28 -9.68
C SER A 23 2.98 4.27 -8.45
N TYR A 24 3.37 3.52 -7.42
CA TYR A 24 2.64 3.43 -6.16
C TYR A 24 2.84 4.68 -5.30
N TYR A 25 4.07 5.18 -5.19
CA TYR A 25 4.33 6.46 -4.52
C TYR A 25 3.53 7.59 -5.18
N PHE A 26 3.65 7.74 -6.50
CA PHE A 26 2.95 8.77 -7.24
C PHE A 26 1.44 8.69 -7.06
N THR A 27 0.86 7.48 -7.12
CA THR A 27 -0.58 7.30 -6.93
C THR A 27 -1.00 7.70 -5.52
N LEU A 28 -0.29 7.26 -4.48
CA LEU A 28 -0.61 7.59 -3.09
C LEU A 28 -0.49 9.09 -2.81
N GLU A 29 0.54 9.76 -3.36
CA GLU A 29 0.70 11.21 -3.25
C GLU A 29 -0.42 11.95 -3.98
N GLN A 30 -0.73 11.56 -5.21
CA GLN A 30 -1.81 12.14 -6.01
C GLN A 30 -3.15 12.08 -5.28
N ILE A 31 -3.46 10.95 -4.63
CA ILE A 31 -4.73 10.78 -3.92
C ILE A 31 -4.73 11.28 -2.48
N GLY A 32 -3.58 11.76 -1.98
CA GLY A 32 -3.39 12.26 -0.63
C GLY A 32 -3.41 11.19 0.46
N ASP A 33 -3.08 9.94 0.12
CA ASP A 33 -3.12 8.79 1.02
C ASP A 33 -1.72 8.22 1.36
N LEU A 34 -0.64 8.91 0.98
CA LEU A 34 0.70 8.55 1.43
C LEU A 34 0.83 8.80 2.95
N LYS A 35 0.82 7.74 3.75
CA LYS A 35 0.90 7.82 5.21
C LYS A 35 2.36 7.88 5.66
N THR A 36 2.96 9.07 5.63
CA THR A 36 4.35 9.27 6.09
C THR A 36 4.57 8.86 7.55
N ASN A 37 3.51 8.87 8.37
CA ASN A 37 3.48 8.39 9.75
C ASN A 37 2.99 6.93 9.89
N TYR A 38 3.15 6.07 8.88
CA TYR A 38 2.70 4.67 8.89
C TYR A 38 3.14 3.87 10.12
N ILE A 39 4.26 4.22 10.75
CA ILE A 39 4.79 3.58 11.97
C ILE A 39 3.75 3.61 13.11
N ASP A 40 2.96 4.68 13.23
CA ASP A 40 1.92 4.82 14.27
C ASP A 40 0.79 3.79 14.13
N TYR A 41 0.67 3.15 12.95
CA TYR A 41 -0.34 2.15 12.65
C TYR A 41 0.18 0.72 12.84
N MET A 42 1.49 0.53 12.94
CA MET A 42 2.13 -0.78 13.09
C MET A 42 2.03 -1.24 14.55
N THR A 43 1.97 -2.56 14.73
CA THR A 43 1.87 -3.20 16.05
C THR A 43 3.17 -3.88 16.49
N THR A 44 4.11 -4.05 15.58
CA THR A 44 5.41 -4.70 15.78
C THR A 44 6.54 -3.67 15.83
N ALA A 45 7.53 -3.93 16.70
CA ALA A 45 8.75 -3.12 16.83
C ALA A 45 9.95 -4.04 17.16
N PRO A 46 10.95 -4.19 16.25
CA PRO A 46 11.01 -3.64 14.89
C PRO A 46 9.85 -4.15 14.02
N ILE A 47 9.56 -3.44 12.93
CA ILE A 47 8.43 -3.77 12.05
C ILE A 47 8.68 -5.12 11.38
N ASP A 48 7.74 -6.06 11.60
CA ASP A 48 7.66 -7.31 10.87
C ASP A 48 6.56 -7.20 9.82
N VAL A 49 6.96 -6.92 8.58
CA VAL A 49 6.07 -6.73 7.43
C VAL A 49 5.11 -7.92 7.26
N ASN A 50 5.59 -9.16 7.44
CA ASN A 50 4.75 -10.34 7.24
C ASN A 50 3.67 -10.44 8.31
N THR A 51 4.00 -10.07 9.56
CA THR A 51 3.02 -10.04 10.65
C THR A 51 2.02 -8.91 10.47
N GLU A 52 2.46 -7.72 10.05
CA GLU A 52 1.57 -6.59 9.78
C GLU A 52 0.61 -6.86 8.61
N LEU A 53 1.07 -7.49 7.52
CA LEU A 53 0.23 -7.81 6.37
C LEU A 53 -0.93 -8.76 6.70
N LYS A 54 -0.81 -9.63 7.71
CA LYS A 54 -1.92 -10.49 8.17
C LYS A 54 -3.13 -9.68 8.63
N ARG A 55 -2.92 -8.43 9.08
CA ARG A 55 -3.98 -7.54 9.56
C ARG A 55 -4.85 -6.99 8.43
N LEU A 56 -4.43 -7.13 7.15
CA LEU A 56 -5.18 -6.66 5.99
C LEU A 56 -6.63 -7.18 5.96
N VAL A 57 -6.87 -8.42 6.43
CA VAL A 57 -8.21 -9.04 6.46
C VAL A 57 -9.23 -8.18 7.21
N GLY A 58 -8.82 -7.57 8.32
CA GLY A 58 -9.66 -6.70 9.16
C GLY A 58 -9.34 -5.20 9.01
N ALA A 59 -8.53 -4.82 8.03
CA ALA A 59 -8.07 -3.44 7.89
C ALA A 59 -9.20 -2.51 7.42
N ASN A 60 -9.25 -1.32 8.02
CA ASN A 60 -9.98 -0.18 7.49
C ASN A 60 -9.15 0.55 6.42
N TYR A 61 -9.72 1.59 5.81
CA TYR A 61 -9.06 2.29 4.70
C TYR A 61 -7.71 2.87 5.11
N ASP A 62 -7.65 3.56 6.26
CA ASP A 62 -6.41 4.14 6.76
C ASP A 62 -5.33 3.09 7.01
N LEU A 63 -5.68 1.95 7.62
CA LEU A 63 -4.70 0.87 7.82
C LEU A 63 -4.22 0.29 6.48
N CYS A 64 -5.08 0.18 5.45
CA CYS A 64 -4.64 -0.25 4.13
C CYS A 64 -3.60 0.71 3.53
N THR A 65 -3.84 2.02 3.64
CA THR A 65 -2.89 3.05 3.16
C THR A 65 -1.56 2.99 3.92
N ALA A 66 -1.60 2.74 5.23
CA ALA A 66 -0.42 2.59 6.05
C ALA A 66 0.36 1.30 5.73
N LEU A 67 -0.33 0.17 5.52
CA LEU A 67 0.30 -1.09 5.11
C LEU A 67 0.96 -0.98 3.72
N LEU A 68 0.33 -0.28 2.77
CA LEU A 68 0.95 -0.03 1.47
C LEU A 68 2.18 0.87 1.60
N THR A 69 2.09 1.93 2.40
CA THR A 69 3.23 2.82 2.67
C THR A 69 4.37 2.06 3.38
N MET A 70 4.06 1.14 4.28
CA MET A 70 5.04 0.27 4.93
C MET A 70 5.84 -0.55 3.90
N LEU A 71 5.17 -1.19 2.92
CA LEU A 71 5.88 -1.93 1.86
C LEU A 71 6.77 -1.02 1.01
N LEU A 72 6.31 0.18 0.69
CA LEU A 72 7.12 1.16 -0.04
C LEU A 72 8.35 1.63 0.76
N ARG A 73 8.27 1.60 2.09
CA ARG A 73 9.39 1.95 2.98
C ARG A 73 10.33 0.78 3.24
N GLU A 74 9.84 -0.46 3.19
CA GLU A 74 10.67 -1.66 3.18
C GLU A 74 11.68 -1.59 2.02
N ASP A 75 11.22 -1.25 0.82
CA ASP A 75 12.07 -1.06 -0.36
C ASP A 75 13.12 0.04 -0.21
N HIS A 76 12.75 1.14 0.44
CA HIS A 76 13.69 2.22 0.75
C HIS A 76 14.85 1.76 1.65
N PHE A 77 14.60 0.79 2.54
CA PHE A 77 15.64 0.23 3.40
C PHE A 77 16.35 -0.98 2.77
N SER A 78 15.67 -1.71 1.88
CA SER A 78 16.17 -2.88 1.17
C SER A 78 15.68 -2.84 -0.28
N ASN A 79 16.53 -2.30 -1.15
CA ASN A 79 16.20 -2.01 -2.54
C ASN A 79 15.73 -3.26 -3.30
N GLY A 80 14.54 -3.20 -3.91
CA GLY A 80 13.92 -4.29 -4.67
C GLY A 80 12.89 -5.10 -3.88
N GLU A 81 12.77 -4.92 -2.57
CA GLU A 81 11.80 -5.69 -1.77
C GLU A 81 10.36 -5.46 -2.24
N PHE A 82 9.98 -4.24 -2.62
CA PHE A 82 8.60 -4.00 -3.03
C PHE A 82 8.23 -4.76 -4.31
N GLU A 83 9.16 -4.87 -5.26
CA GLU A 83 8.98 -5.67 -6.48
C GLU A 83 8.80 -7.16 -6.11
N ILE A 84 9.62 -7.69 -5.20
CA ILE A 84 9.48 -9.05 -4.68
C ILE A 84 8.11 -9.27 -4.03
N ARG A 85 7.66 -8.33 -3.19
CA ARG A 85 6.32 -8.36 -2.56
C ARG A 85 5.21 -8.35 -3.60
N TYR A 86 5.39 -7.56 -4.66
CA TYR A 86 4.46 -7.50 -5.79
C TYR A 86 4.38 -8.85 -6.52
N GLU A 87 5.51 -9.43 -6.89
CA GLU A 87 5.60 -10.74 -7.56
C GLU A 87 5.01 -11.87 -6.70
N GLN A 88 5.18 -11.79 -5.38
CA GLN A 88 4.55 -12.71 -4.42
C GLN A 88 3.04 -12.47 -4.23
N GLY A 89 2.46 -11.49 -4.92
CA GLY A 89 1.03 -11.19 -4.89
C GLY A 89 0.57 -10.51 -3.60
N GLN A 90 1.48 -9.92 -2.82
CA GLN A 90 1.17 -9.33 -1.50
C GLN A 90 0.66 -7.88 -1.60
N VAL A 91 0.99 -7.17 -2.67
CA VAL A 91 0.62 -5.76 -2.88
C VAL A 91 -0.81 -5.60 -3.42
N THR A 92 -1.17 -6.37 -4.44
CA THR A 92 -2.48 -6.28 -5.13
C THR A 92 -3.68 -6.41 -4.19
N PRO A 93 -3.71 -7.31 -3.20
CA PRO A 93 -4.80 -7.40 -2.22
C PRO A 93 -5.03 -6.11 -1.43
N ILE A 94 -3.97 -5.34 -1.14
CA ILE A 94 -4.09 -4.07 -0.41
C ILE A 94 -4.88 -3.05 -1.24
N ILE A 95 -4.54 -2.91 -2.52
CA ILE A 95 -5.23 -2.00 -3.44
C ILE A 95 -6.70 -2.41 -3.63
N LYS A 96 -6.96 -3.71 -3.77
CA LYS A 96 -8.34 -4.23 -3.86
C LYS A 96 -9.14 -3.90 -2.60
N LYS A 97 -8.55 -4.07 -1.41
CA LYS A 97 -9.20 -3.71 -0.15
C LYS A 97 -9.47 -2.21 -0.05
N MET A 98 -8.54 -1.36 -0.49
CA MET A 98 -8.76 0.09 -0.58
C MET A 98 -9.95 0.42 -1.49
N LEU A 99 -10.06 -0.23 -2.65
CA LEU A 99 -11.19 -0.04 -3.58
C LEU A 99 -12.54 -0.47 -2.99
N GLU A 100 -12.57 -1.57 -2.24
CA GLU A 100 -13.78 -2.07 -1.54
C GLU A 100 -14.28 -1.10 -0.46
N LEU A 101 -13.37 -0.35 0.17
CA LEU A 101 -13.65 0.53 1.30
C LEU A 101 -13.95 1.98 0.91
N LEU A 102 -13.72 2.36 -0.36
CA LEU A 102 -14.08 3.67 -0.92
C LEU A 102 -15.53 3.72 -1.38
#